data_AF-A0A2M7XVT0-F1
#
_entry.id   AF-A0A2M7XVT0-F1
#
_cell.length_a   1.000
_cell.length_b   1.000
_cell.length_c   1.000
_cell.angle_alpha   90.00
_cell.angle_beta   90.00
_cell.angle_gamma   90.00
#
_symmetry.space_group_name_H-M   'P 1'
#
loop_
_entity.id
_entity.type
_entity.pdbx_description
1 polymer ?
#
loop_
_entity_poly.entity_id
_entity_poly.type
_entity_poly.pdbx_seq_one_letter_code
_entity_poly.pdbx_strand_id
1 'polypeptide(L)'
;VTRAGAILYTCGEALRLAASALHPVMPGKIEALFRIFGIPESAFPNDLHWFEWGFLKAGDTITPVEGLFPRIEVDILKKPDTAVVTPEHQIDPIKPEIGFEEFEKLDLRVVKILAAEKHPNADRLLKLQVDLGSEKRQVIAGIADHFKPEDLVGKLITIIANLKPAKIRGEISQGMILAADDGVTVAPLSPTKIVAPGSKIR
;
A
#
# COMPACT_ATOMS: atom_id res chain seq x y z
N VAL A 1 15.12 -53.28 -8.49
CA VAL A 1 14.19 -52.17 -8.19
C VAL A 1 12.78 -52.65 -8.49
N THR A 2 11.88 -52.69 -7.51
CA THR A 2 10.46 -53.06 -7.70
C THR A 2 9.78 -52.04 -8.63
N ARG A 3 8.84 -52.46 -9.48
CA ARG A 3 8.13 -51.55 -10.42
C ARG A 3 7.57 -50.29 -9.75
N ALA A 4 7.09 -50.43 -8.50
CA ALA A 4 6.61 -49.30 -7.69
C ALA A 4 7.70 -48.25 -7.39
N GLY A 5 8.94 -48.68 -7.10
CA GLY A 5 10.05 -47.76 -6.84
C GLY A 5 10.44 -46.94 -8.07
N ALA A 6 10.40 -47.54 -9.25
CA ALA A 6 10.66 -46.83 -10.51
C ALA A 6 9.59 -45.77 -10.80
N ILE A 7 8.31 -46.06 -10.50
CA ILE A 7 7.20 -45.11 -10.67
C ILE A 7 7.37 -43.94 -9.69
N LEU A 8 7.60 -44.22 -8.41
CA LEU A 8 7.78 -43.17 -7.39
C LEU A 8 8.98 -42.27 -7.71
N TYR A 9 10.09 -42.85 -8.15
CA TYR A 9 11.26 -42.11 -8.61
C TYR A 9 10.92 -41.18 -9.78
N THR A 10 10.23 -41.70 -10.79
CA THR A 10 9.85 -40.93 -11.98
C THR A 10 8.91 -39.78 -11.62
N CYS A 11 7.93 -40.02 -10.74
CA CYS A 11 7.04 -38.97 -10.24
C CYS A 11 7.79 -37.90 -9.44
N GLY A 12 8.75 -38.30 -8.59
CA GLY A 12 9.57 -37.38 -7.81
C GLY A 12 10.43 -36.48 -8.69
N GLU A 13 11.10 -37.04 -9.68
CA GLU A 13 11.90 -36.27 -10.65
C GLU A 13 11.03 -35.33 -11.49
N ALA A 14 9.88 -35.79 -11.97
CA ALA A 14 8.95 -34.93 -12.71
C ALA A 14 8.44 -33.76 -11.85
N LEU A 15 8.14 -34.02 -10.57
CA LEU A 15 7.71 -32.98 -9.63
C LEU A 15 8.83 -31.95 -9.36
N ARG A 16 10.08 -32.40 -9.19
CA ARG A 16 11.24 -31.52 -9.01
C ARG A 16 11.45 -30.59 -10.22
N LEU A 17 11.32 -31.11 -11.44
CA LEU A 17 11.45 -30.33 -12.66
C LEU A 17 10.35 -29.27 -12.79
N ALA A 18 9.09 -29.65 -12.56
CA ALA A 18 7.98 -28.71 -12.55
C ALA A 18 8.13 -27.63 -11.47
N ALA A 19 8.59 -28.03 -10.28
CA ALA A 19 8.88 -27.12 -9.18
C ALA A 19 9.99 -26.11 -9.56
N SER A 20 11.04 -26.56 -10.24
CA SER A 20 12.14 -25.70 -10.71
C SER A 20 11.65 -24.62 -11.68
N ALA A 21 10.70 -24.97 -12.57
CA ALA A 21 10.06 -23.99 -13.46
C ALA A 21 9.16 -22.98 -12.72
N LEU A 22 8.57 -23.39 -11.59
CA LEU A 22 7.69 -22.54 -10.76
C LEU A 22 8.44 -21.70 -9.73
N HIS A 23 9.72 -21.99 -9.49
CA HIS A 23 10.58 -21.25 -8.55
C HIS A 23 10.55 -19.72 -8.75
N PRO A 24 10.68 -19.15 -9.96
CA PRO A 24 10.63 -17.69 -10.14
C PRO A 24 9.27 -17.06 -9.83
N VAL A 25 8.19 -17.84 -9.81
CA VAL A 25 6.83 -17.34 -9.55
C VAL A 25 6.46 -17.47 -8.07
N MET A 26 6.89 -18.54 -7.42
CA MET A 26 6.51 -18.88 -6.04
C MET A 26 7.68 -19.49 -5.25
N PRO A 27 8.77 -18.73 -5.00
CA PRO A 27 10.02 -19.26 -4.45
C PRO A 27 9.80 -19.95 -3.11
N GLY A 28 9.20 -19.28 -2.12
CA GLY A 28 9.06 -19.86 -0.77
C GLY A 28 8.30 -21.20 -0.71
N LYS A 29 7.30 -21.41 -1.58
CA LYS A 29 6.59 -22.70 -1.65
C LYS A 29 7.43 -23.76 -2.39
N ILE A 30 8.16 -23.38 -3.43
CA ILE A 30 9.06 -24.30 -4.12
C ILE A 30 10.25 -24.70 -3.25
N GLU A 31 10.81 -23.79 -2.47
CA GLU A 31 11.86 -24.09 -1.50
C GLU A 31 11.38 -25.08 -0.43
N ALA A 32 10.15 -24.92 0.07
CA ALA A 32 9.54 -25.89 0.98
C ALA A 32 9.42 -27.28 0.33
N LEU A 33 9.09 -27.35 -0.96
CA LEU A 33 9.05 -28.60 -1.72
C LEU A 33 10.46 -29.18 -1.92
N PHE A 34 11.49 -28.38 -2.16
CA PHE A 34 12.87 -28.88 -2.25
C PHE A 34 13.39 -29.44 -0.92
N ARG A 35 12.98 -28.86 0.22
CA ARG A 35 13.27 -29.41 1.55
C ARG A 35 12.63 -30.79 1.78
N ILE A 36 11.45 -31.05 1.21
CA ILE A 36 10.83 -32.40 1.23
C ILE A 36 11.77 -33.42 0.59
N PHE A 37 12.40 -33.06 -0.53
CA PHE A 37 13.36 -33.89 -1.25
C PHE A 37 14.78 -33.89 -0.64
N GLY A 38 14.99 -33.22 0.49
CA GLY A 38 16.30 -33.16 1.16
C GLY A 38 17.35 -32.32 0.42
N ILE A 39 16.92 -31.44 -0.49
CA ILE A 39 17.82 -30.57 -1.26
C ILE A 39 18.17 -29.34 -0.39
N PRO A 40 19.46 -29.04 -0.20
CA PRO A 40 19.88 -27.86 0.58
C PRO A 40 19.62 -26.55 -0.18
N GLU A 41 19.42 -25.46 0.57
CA GLU A 41 19.14 -24.13 0.00
C GLU A 41 20.26 -23.61 -0.91
N SER A 42 21.50 -23.99 -0.62
CA SER A 42 22.66 -23.64 -1.46
C SER A 42 22.63 -24.26 -2.85
N ALA A 43 21.81 -25.30 -3.05
CA ALA A 43 21.68 -25.96 -4.33
C ALA A 43 20.58 -25.35 -5.20
N PHE A 44 19.71 -24.47 -4.70
CA PHE A 44 18.50 -24.02 -5.39
C PHE A 44 18.70 -23.55 -6.85
N PRO A 45 17.65 -23.66 -7.69
CA PRO A 45 17.76 -23.47 -9.13
C PRO A 45 18.31 -22.08 -9.48
N ASN A 46 19.55 -22.04 -9.95
CA ASN A 46 20.24 -20.82 -10.38
C ASN A 46 20.68 -20.87 -11.84
N ASP A 47 20.51 -22.01 -12.52
CA ASP A 47 20.91 -22.24 -13.91
C ASP A 47 20.00 -23.27 -14.62
N LEU A 48 20.29 -23.53 -15.90
CA LEU A 48 19.53 -24.48 -16.71
C LEU A 48 19.81 -25.95 -16.38
N HIS A 49 20.91 -26.28 -15.68
CA HIS A 49 21.26 -27.66 -15.33
C HIS A 49 20.23 -28.29 -14.39
N TRP A 50 19.49 -27.47 -13.66
CA TRP A 50 18.36 -27.88 -12.85
C TRP A 50 17.22 -28.56 -13.62
N PHE A 51 17.15 -28.41 -14.94
CA PHE A 51 16.18 -29.10 -15.78
C PHE A 51 16.63 -30.48 -16.28
N GLU A 52 17.85 -30.91 -15.93
CA GLU A 52 18.34 -32.24 -16.27
C GLU A 52 17.70 -33.32 -15.39
N TRP A 53 17.48 -34.49 -15.97
CA TRP A 53 16.92 -35.63 -15.27
C TRP A 53 18.00 -36.37 -14.47
N GLY A 54 17.65 -36.86 -13.28
CA GLY A 54 18.52 -37.71 -12.47
C GLY A 54 19.18 -37.03 -11.27
N PHE A 55 18.63 -35.91 -10.82
CA PHE A 55 19.14 -35.18 -9.64
C PHE A 55 18.82 -35.90 -8.33
N LEU A 56 17.62 -36.48 -8.21
CA LEU A 56 17.27 -37.35 -7.09
C LEU A 56 18.00 -38.68 -7.24
N LYS A 57 18.55 -39.19 -6.14
CA LYS A 57 19.21 -40.49 -6.07
C LYS A 57 18.30 -41.49 -5.36
N ALA A 58 18.31 -42.72 -5.84
CA ALA A 58 17.58 -43.80 -5.19
C ALA A 58 18.16 -44.03 -3.78
N GLY A 59 17.33 -43.87 -2.75
CA GLY A 59 17.74 -43.98 -1.35
C GLY A 59 17.72 -42.65 -0.58
N ASP A 60 17.46 -41.53 -1.26
CA ASP A 60 17.28 -40.23 -0.60
C ASP A 60 16.05 -40.26 0.35
N THR A 61 16.23 -39.70 1.55
CA THR A 61 15.17 -39.60 2.55
C THR A 61 14.24 -38.42 2.25
N ILE A 62 12.94 -38.70 2.20
CA ILE A 62 11.90 -37.70 2.01
C ILE A 62 11.40 -37.23 3.38
N THR A 63 11.40 -35.92 3.61
CA THR A 63 10.89 -35.32 4.85
C THR A 63 9.38 -35.06 4.72
N PRO A 64 8.52 -35.57 5.62
CA PRO A 64 7.11 -35.21 5.60
C PRO A 64 6.94 -33.74 6.01
N VAL A 65 6.15 -32.99 5.24
CA VAL A 65 5.74 -31.63 5.61
C VAL A 65 4.23 -31.53 5.58
N GLU A 66 3.70 -30.57 6.33
CA GLU A 66 2.28 -30.19 6.23
C GLU A 66 1.97 -29.70 4.81
N GLY A 67 0.75 -29.99 4.34
CA GLY A 67 0.36 -29.83 2.94
C GLY A 67 0.83 -28.51 2.33
N LEU A 68 1.54 -28.59 1.19
CA LEU A 68 2.23 -27.45 0.58
C LEU A 68 1.29 -26.27 0.27
N PHE A 69 0.07 -26.61 -0.14
CA PHE A 69 -1.02 -25.70 -0.43
C PHE A 69 -2.23 -26.07 0.43
N PRO A 70 -2.27 -25.61 1.70
CA PRO A 70 -3.46 -25.81 2.51
C PRO A 70 -4.64 -25.12 1.84
N ARG A 71 -5.83 -25.71 1.98
CA ARG A 71 -7.05 -25.12 1.43
C ARG A 71 -7.30 -23.79 2.13
N ILE A 72 -7.40 -22.72 1.34
CA ILE A 72 -7.77 -21.41 1.86
C ILE A 72 -9.25 -21.47 2.25
N GLU A 73 -9.56 -21.20 3.52
CA GLU A 73 -10.93 -21.00 3.97
C GLU A 73 -11.43 -19.63 3.49
N VAL A 74 -12.63 -19.59 2.92
CA VAL A 74 -13.17 -18.43 2.19
C VAL A 74 -13.36 -17.20 3.10
N ASP A 75 -13.46 -17.40 4.41
CA ASP A 75 -13.56 -16.30 5.39
C ASP A 75 -12.25 -15.51 5.54
N ILE A 76 -11.10 -16.06 5.11
CA ILE A 76 -9.80 -15.39 5.14
C ILE A 76 -9.70 -14.36 4.01
N LEU A 77 -10.45 -14.54 2.90
CA LEU A 77 -10.49 -13.60 1.77
C LEU A 77 -11.27 -12.31 2.06
N LYS A 78 -11.96 -12.21 3.21
CA LYS A 78 -12.58 -10.97 3.68
C LYS A 78 -11.62 -10.02 4.39
N LYS A 79 -10.37 -10.43 4.62
CA LYS A 79 -9.31 -9.51 5.03
C LYS A 79 -8.49 -9.15 3.80
N PRO A 80 -8.60 -7.92 3.27
CA PRO A 80 -7.51 -7.42 2.45
C PRO A 80 -6.25 -7.41 3.31
N ASP A 81 -5.15 -7.91 2.75
CA ASP A 81 -3.80 -7.73 3.26
C ASP A 81 -3.47 -6.22 3.30
N THR A 82 -3.93 -5.58 4.35
CA THR A 82 -3.15 -4.62 5.09
C THR A 82 -3.01 -5.22 6.47
N ALA A 83 -1.81 -5.70 6.81
CA ALA A 83 -1.38 -5.69 8.19
C ALA A 83 -1.33 -4.22 8.64
N VAL A 84 -2.51 -3.63 8.87
CA VAL A 84 -2.67 -2.55 9.82
C VAL A 84 -2.41 -3.25 11.15
N VAL A 85 -1.16 -3.20 11.58
CA VAL A 85 -0.90 -3.02 13.01
C VAL A 85 -1.83 -1.88 13.36
N THR A 86 -2.93 -2.16 14.06
CA THR A 86 -3.74 -1.11 14.66
C THR A 86 -2.94 -0.72 15.88
N PRO A 87 -2.07 0.32 15.85
CA PRO A 87 -1.75 0.97 17.10
C PRO A 87 -3.10 1.35 17.70
N GLU A 88 -3.28 1.10 18.99
CA GLU A 88 -4.48 1.51 19.72
C GLU A 88 -4.76 2.97 19.38
N HIS A 89 -5.75 3.16 18.50
CA HIS A 89 -6.07 4.45 17.98
C HIS A 89 -6.78 5.19 19.10
N GLN A 90 -6.12 6.20 19.67
CA GLN A 90 -6.82 7.13 20.52
C GLN A 90 -7.78 7.93 19.63
N ILE A 91 -9.00 7.42 19.50
CA ILE A 91 -10.07 8.11 18.80
C ILE A 91 -10.42 9.33 19.65
N ASP A 92 -10.14 10.53 19.13
CA ASP A 92 -10.59 11.76 19.77
C ASP A 92 -12.12 11.67 20.01
N PRO A 93 -12.60 12.05 21.21
CA PRO A 93 -14.01 11.99 21.52
C PRO A 93 -14.81 12.80 20.49
N ILE A 94 -15.89 12.21 19.99
CA ILE A 94 -16.78 12.85 19.02
C ILE A 94 -17.29 14.16 19.63
N LYS A 95 -17.09 15.26 18.90
CA LYS A 95 -17.56 16.59 19.31
C LYS A 95 -19.10 16.62 19.38
N PRO A 96 -19.69 17.57 20.11
CA PRO A 96 -21.14 17.73 20.17
C PRO A 96 -21.78 17.81 18.77
N GLU A 97 -23.01 17.32 18.66
CA GLU A 97 -23.79 17.40 17.43
C GLU A 97 -24.00 18.86 17.02
N ILE A 98 -23.80 19.14 15.73
CA ILE A 98 -24.05 20.46 15.12
C ILE A 98 -25.22 20.36 14.15
N GLY A 99 -25.93 21.48 13.96
CA GLY A 99 -27.00 21.55 12.96
C GLY A 99 -26.46 21.56 11.53
N PHE A 100 -27.29 21.15 10.56
CA PHE A 100 -26.92 21.22 9.13
C PHE A 100 -26.59 22.64 8.67
N GLU A 101 -27.21 23.67 9.26
CA GLU A 101 -26.94 25.08 8.98
C GLU A 101 -25.49 25.48 9.28
N GLU A 102 -24.83 24.84 10.25
CA GLU A 102 -23.42 25.09 10.56
C GLU A 102 -22.50 24.48 9.52
N PHE A 103 -22.86 23.31 8.98
CA PHE A 103 -22.16 22.70 7.85
C PHE A 103 -22.31 23.55 6.58
N GLU A 104 -23.52 24.08 6.31
CA GLU A 104 -23.77 24.91 5.13
C GLU A 104 -22.99 26.24 5.15
N LYS A 105 -22.65 26.75 6.35
CA LYS A 105 -21.77 27.92 6.51
C LYS A 105 -20.33 27.63 6.06
N LEU A 106 -19.90 26.38 5.93
CA LEU A 106 -18.55 26.03 5.44
C LEU A 106 -18.57 25.89 3.91
N ASP A 107 -17.70 26.63 3.23
CA ASP A 107 -17.50 26.49 1.78
C ASP A 107 -16.38 25.47 1.52
N LEU A 108 -16.78 24.20 1.40
CA LEU A 108 -15.90 23.10 1.09
C LEU A 108 -15.79 22.91 -0.43
N ARG A 109 -14.57 22.97 -0.97
CA ARG A 109 -14.33 22.80 -2.40
C ARG A 109 -13.19 21.86 -2.71
N VAL A 110 -13.32 21.15 -3.82
CA VAL A 110 -12.23 20.35 -4.40
C VAL A 110 -11.34 21.27 -5.23
N VAL A 111 -10.04 21.19 -5.02
CA VAL A 111 -9.03 21.98 -5.73
C VAL A 111 -7.92 21.10 -6.27
N LYS A 112 -7.25 21.59 -7.32
CA LYS A 112 -6.08 20.92 -7.89
C LYS A 112 -4.80 21.57 -7.40
N ILE A 113 -3.83 20.78 -6.96
CA ILE A 113 -2.51 21.31 -6.59
C ILE A 113 -1.71 21.59 -7.86
N LEU A 114 -1.31 22.84 -8.07
CA LEU A 114 -0.49 23.27 -9.20
C LEU A 114 1.01 23.23 -8.88
N ALA A 115 1.38 23.65 -7.66
CA ALA A 115 2.76 23.66 -7.20
C ALA A 115 2.80 23.34 -5.70
N ALA A 116 3.86 22.66 -5.29
CA ALA A 116 4.13 22.34 -3.90
C ALA A 116 5.60 22.64 -3.61
N GLU A 117 5.85 23.42 -2.56
CA GLU A 117 7.19 23.82 -2.13
C GLU A 117 7.33 23.58 -0.63
N LYS A 118 8.53 23.25 -0.16
CA LYS A 118 8.79 23.20 1.28
C LYS A 118 8.84 24.61 1.84
N HIS A 119 8.27 24.81 3.03
CA HIS A 119 8.30 26.11 3.67
C HIS A 119 9.72 26.45 4.15
N PRO A 120 10.26 27.65 3.86
CA PRO A 120 11.67 27.99 4.13
C PRO A 120 12.03 27.96 5.62
N ASN A 121 11.07 28.30 6.50
CA ASN A 121 11.27 28.36 7.95
C ASN A 121 10.56 27.22 8.71
N ALA A 122 10.14 26.15 8.04
CA ALA A 122 9.37 25.09 8.67
C ALA A 122 9.45 23.75 7.94
N ASP A 123 10.17 22.79 8.52
CA ASP A 123 10.37 21.47 7.92
C ASP A 123 9.07 20.66 7.79
N ARG A 124 8.10 20.91 8.69
CA ARG A 124 6.82 20.19 8.77
C ARG A 124 5.71 20.81 7.91
N LEU A 125 5.97 21.95 7.24
CA LEU A 125 4.97 22.67 6.46
C LEU A 125 5.30 22.68 4.96
N LEU A 126 4.28 22.45 4.14
CA LEU A 126 4.33 22.65 2.70
C LEU A 126 3.52 23.87 2.29
N LYS A 127 4.08 24.66 1.38
CA LYS A 127 3.43 25.76 0.68
C LYS A 127 2.84 25.20 -0.61
N LEU A 128 1.51 25.20 -0.70
CA LEU A 128 0.77 24.64 -1.83
C LEU A 128 0.06 25.77 -2.57
N GLN A 129 0.26 25.82 -3.89
CA GLN A 129 -0.53 26.64 -4.79
C GLN A 129 -1.65 25.77 -5.35
N VAL A 130 -2.88 26.11 -5.00
CA VAL A 130 -4.08 25.36 -5.39
C VAL A 130 -4.94 26.15 -6.36
N ASP A 131 -5.57 25.44 -7.29
CA ASP A 131 -6.48 25.98 -8.28
C ASP A 131 -7.93 25.63 -7.92
N LEU A 132 -8.74 26.67 -7.71
CA LEU A 132 -10.20 26.56 -7.51
C LEU A 132 -10.96 26.59 -8.84
N GLY A 133 -10.26 26.58 -9.98
CA GLY A 133 -10.85 26.73 -11.32
C GLY A 133 -11.13 28.18 -11.70
N SER A 134 -11.59 28.99 -10.75
CA SER A 134 -11.81 30.44 -10.93
C SER A 134 -10.62 31.29 -10.49
N GLU A 135 -9.90 30.86 -9.46
CA GLU A 135 -8.80 31.61 -8.86
C GLU A 135 -7.75 30.67 -8.26
N LYS A 136 -6.53 31.17 -8.13
CA LYS A 136 -5.42 30.47 -7.48
C LYS A 136 -5.28 30.98 -6.06
N ARG A 137 -5.08 30.07 -5.12
CA ARG A 137 -4.88 30.40 -3.71
C ARG A 137 -3.66 29.72 -3.15
N GLN A 138 -3.07 30.38 -2.16
CA GLN A 138 -1.98 29.83 -1.38
C GLN A 138 -2.54 29.17 -0.12
N VAL A 139 -2.17 27.91 0.09
CA VAL A 139 -2.52 27.15 1.29
C VAL A 139 -1.26 26.57 1.90
N ILE A 140 -1.13 26.70 3.21
CA ILE A 140 -0.01 26.12 3.97
C ILE A 140 -0.55 24.90 4.71
N ALA A 141 0.07 23.74 4.49
CA ALA A 141 -0.39 22.48 5.05
C ALA A 141 0.72 21.75 5.81
N GLY A 142 0.38 21.23 6.98
CA GLY A 142 1.30 20.49 7.86
C GLY A 142 1.50 19.03 7.49
N ILE A 143 1.64 18.72 6.20
CA ILE A 143 1.71 17.36 5.67
C ILE A 143 3.10 16.98 5.12
N ALA A 144 4.13 17.78 5.44
CA ALA A 144 5.47 17.58 4.90
C ALA A 144 6.15 16.30 5.42
N ASP A 145 5.74 15.80 6.59
CA ASP A 145 6.28 14.58 7.20
C ASP A 145 5.84 13.32 6.46
N HIS A 146 4.65 13.35 5.83
CA HIS A 146 4.03 12.19 5.18
C HIS A 146 4.10 12.24 3.66
N PHE A 147 4.24 13.42 3.04
CA PHE A 147 4.22 13.56 1.58
C PHE A 147 5.37 14.42 1.06
N LYS A 148 5.94 13.99 -0.06
CA LYS A 148 6.87 14.82 -0.84
C LYS A 148 6.10 15.84 -1.68
N PRO A 149 6.66 17.04 -1.91
CA PRO A 149 6.04 18.04 -2.76
C PRO A 149 5.71 17.51 -4.16
N GLU A 150 6.61 16.72 -4.76
CA GLU A 150 6.42 16.15 -6.10
C GLU A 150 5.16 15.26 -6.20
N ASP A 151 4.88 14.48 -5.15
CA ASP A 151 3.76 13.54 -5.12
C ASP A 151 2.40 14.23 -4.99
N LEU A 152 2.39 15.51 -4.60
CA LEU A 152 1.18 16.29 -4.38
C LEU A 152 0.77 17.07 -5.64
N VAL A 153 1.71 17.40 -6.52
CA VAL A 153 1.43 18.16 -7.75
C VAL A 153 0.49 17.38 -8.65
N GLY A 154 -0.58 18.03 -9.10
CA GLY A 154 -1.59 17.44 -9.99
C GLY A 154 -2.72 16.68 -9.30
N LYS A 155 -2.62 16.39 -7.99
CA LYS A 155 -3.67 15.73 -7.23
C LYS A 155 -4.85 16.67 -6.92
N LEU A 156 -6.03 16.08 -6.81
CA LEU A 156 -7.25 16.74 -6.34
C LEU A 156 -7.38 16.54 -4.84
N ILE A 157 -7.59 17.62 -4.11
CA ILE A 157 -7.73 17.63 -2.66
C ILE A 157 -8.90 18.51 -2.23
N THR A 158 -9.41 18.28 -1.03
CA THR A 158 -10.48 19.09 -0.44
C THR A 158 -9.92 20.20 0.45
N ILE A 159 -10.44 21.43 0.27
CA ILE A 159 -10.13 22.57 1.13
C ILE A 159 -11.39 23.24 1.69
N ILE A 160 -11.23 23.94 2.81
CA ILE A 160 -12.17 24.96 3.28
C ILE A 160 -11.76 26.30 2.64
N ALA A 161 -12.63 26.85 1.77
CA ALA A 161 -12.37 28.05 1.00
C ALA A 161 -12.80 29.35 1.71
N ASN A 162 -13.70 29.31 2.70
CA ASN A 162 -14.19 30.51 3.37
C ASN A 162 -13.60 30.74 4.77
N LEU A 163 -12.47 30.11 5.09
CA LEU A 163 -11.75 30.35 6.32
C LEU A 163 -11.04 31.71 6.27
N LYS A 164 -11.00 32.44 7.40
CA LYS A 164 -10.23 33.69 7.48
C LYS A 164 -8.75 33.40 7.22
N PRO A 165 -8.06 34.21 6.39
CA PRO A 165 -6.64 34.02 6.14
C PRO A 165 -5.85 34.06 7.44
N ALA A 166 -5.00 33.05 7.66
CA ALA A 166 -4.17 32.93 8.84
C ALA A 166 -2.69 33.08 8.45
N LYS A 167 -1.93 33.85 9.24
CA LYS A 167 -0.49 33.99 9.04
C LYS A 167 0.23 32.86 9.76
N ILE A 168 0.80 31.93 9.01
CA ILE A 168 1.54 30.78 9.55
C ILE A 168 3.02 30.98 9.21
N ARG A 169 3.84 31.19 10.25
CA ARG A 169 5.32 31.32 10.13
C ARG A 169 5.81 32.31 9.06
N GLY A 170 5.08 33.41 8.87
CA GLY A 170 5.45 34.50 7.96
C GLY A 170 4.66 34.55 6.66
N GLU A 171 4.06 33.43 6.26
CA GLU A 171 3.29 33.28 5.02
C GLU A 171 1.78 33.28 5.29
N ILE A 172 0.99 33.71 4.31
CA ILE A 172 -0.48 33.76 4.42
C ILE A 172 -1.06 32.44 3.90
N SER A 173 -1.87 31.75 4.73
CA SER A 173 -2.69 30.62 4.30
C SER A 173 -4.14 31.08 4.12
N GLN A 174 -4.68 30.93 2.91
CA GLN A 174 -6.03 31.35 2.51
C GLN A 174 -7.02 30.18 2.48
N GLY A 175 -6.72 29.12 3.22
CA GLY A 175 -7.54 27.92 3.32
C GLY A 175 -6.89 26.88 4.22
N MET A 176 -7.62 25.78 4.40
CA MET A 176 -7.16 24.62 5.16
C MET A 176 -7.50 23.37 4.37
N ILE A 177 -6.51 22.47 4.22
CA ILE A 177 -6.71 21.16 3.61
C ILE A 177 -7.39 20.26 4.62
N LEU A 178 -8.38 19.48 4.15
CA LEU A 178 -8.93 18.41 4.95
C LEU A 178 -8.11 17.13 4.75
N ALA A 179 -7.66 16.56 5.85
CA ALA A 179 -6.99 15.28 5.89
C ALA A 179 -7.57 14.44 7.03
N ALA A 180 -7.62 13.13 6.81
CA ALA A 180 -7.79 12.18 7.90
C ALA A 180 -6.45 12.08 8.64
N ASP A 181 -6.46 12.33 9.94
CA ASP A 181 -5.30 12.14 10.80
C ASP A 181 -5.64 11.04 11.79
N ASP A 182 -4.76 10.07 11.83
CA ASP A 182 -4.92 8.84 12.57
C ASP A 182 -3.81 8.75 13.68
N GLY A 183 -3.09 9.85 13.91
CA GLY A 183 -1.97 9.94 14.85
C GLY A 183 -0.67 9.29 14.34
N VAL A 184 -0.74 8.43 13.32
CA VAL A 184 0.40 7.78 12.66
C VAL A 184 0.55 8.26 11.22
N THR A 185 -0.56 8.42 10.52
CA THR A 185 -0.68 8.69 9.10
C THR A 185 -1.65 9.84 8.89
N VAL A 186 -1.20 10.85 8.13
CA VAL A 186 -2.08 11.89 7.61
C VAL A 186 -2.42 11.55 6.17
N ALA A 187 -3.70 11.56 5.81
CA ALA A 187 -4.18 11.26 4.46
C ALA A 187 -5.11 12.39 3.95
N PRO A 188 -4.67 13.21 2.99
CA PRO A 188 -5.50 14.24 2.38
C PRO A 188 -6.76 13.65 1.75
N LEU A 189 -7.91 14.28 2.00
CA LEU A 189 -9.17 13.86 1.40
C LEU A 189 -9.19 14.21 -0.08
N SER A 190 -9.44 13.21 -0.91
CA SER A 190 -9.54 13.34 -2.35
C SER A 190 -10.81 12.64 -2.86
N PRO A 191 -11.46 13.19 -3.91
CA PRO A 191 -12.66 12.58 -4.47
C PRO A 191 -12.29 11.29 -5.23
N THR A 192 -13.13 10.26 -5.10
CA THR A 192 -12.93 8.96 -5.79
C THR A 192 -13.00 9.09 -7.32
N LYS A 193 -13.72 10.10 -7.82
CA LYS A 193 -13.82 10.41 -9.24
C LYS A 193 -13.15 11.75 -9.52
N ILE A 194 -12.57 11.88 -10.71
CA ILE A 194 -12.03 13.16 -11.19
C ILE A 194 -13.20 14.13 -11.37
N VAL A 195 -13.16 15.24 -10.65
CA VAL A 195 -14.15 16.32 -10.72
C VAL A 195 -13.46 17.61 -11.13
N ALA A 196 -14.24 18.56 -11.65
CA ALA A 196 -13.71 19.87 -12.02
C ALA A 196 -13.18 20.60 -10.78
N PRO A 197 -12.01 21.26 -10.85
CA PRO A 197 -11.54 22.16 -9.80
C PRO A 197 -12.61 23.22 -9.48
N GLY A 198 -12.83 23.49 -8.20
CA GLY A 198 -13.89 24.39 -7.72
C GLY A 198 -15.22 23.71 -7.42
N SER A 199 -15.34 22.40 -7.61
CA SER A 199 -16.58 21.66 -7.26
C SER A 199 -16.90 21.78 -5.77
N LYS A 200 -18.12 22.20 -5.45
CA LYS A 200 -18.63 22.31 -4.08
C LYS A 200 -18.94 20.91 -3.51
N ILE A 201 -18.53 20.67 -2.28
CA ILE A 201 -18.85 19.44 -1.53
C ILE A 201 -20.18 19.64 -0.81
N ARG A 202 -21.02 18.61 -0.85
CA ARG A 202 -22.36 18.56 -0.26
C ARG A 202 -22.63 17.17 0.27
#